data_AF-A0A3D2CI90-F1
#
_entry.id   AF-A0A3D2CI90-F1
#
_cell.length_a   1.000
_cell.length_b   1.000
_cell.length_c   1.000
_cell.angle_alpha   90.00
_cell.angle_beta   90.00
_cell.angle_gamma   90.00
#
_symmetry.space_group_name_H-M   'P 1'
#
loop_
_entity.id
_entity.type
_entity.pdbx_description
1 polymer ?
#
loop_
_entity_poly.entity_id
_entity_poly.type
_entity_poly.pdbx_seq_one_letter_code
_entity_poly.pdbx_strand_id
1 'polypeptide(L)'
;MSFLVGPYPLELSDVLGSTRRAVDRWRLSPEGPSGEARPGQWPGLYLMVEDGALFGVWLTFGPTWMDRGDPGEAKGPPYANEVFTAFTEAVWWNRFRVTPETRGREGRTWTPLLVLEWPAQLASRSQLPIPGEAVSERVQAPPQEGEVVESGFWLDEEILTRQAEESATAVVQEVGPPRDTSLAQDRSALCIVQGRLSTGGGRHRGTFQLMSPLQGEQRGSLSVWSELARLDVVKPEAAGVSRLGAPLAIPGDSVGFPMSGWLDRRLRLRPAHAEDILSGTIHDRDVGGLFYRRLMEALKVGLGLLAAVVIFAILIWKISEPRSTSFLPPAEPEPPPALSLCSVDNARFLRELRCQIAAMS
;
A
#
# COMPACT_ATOMS: atom_id res chain seq x y z
N MET A 1 9.64 -21.57 16.93
CA MET A 1 8.94 -22.57 16.07
C MET A 1 7.95 -21.82 15.21
N SER A 2 8.05 -21.92 13.89
CA SER A 2 7.13 -21.24 12.97
C SER A 2 5.86 -22.06 12.75
N PHE A 3 4.70 -21.41 12.78
CA PHE A 3 3.41 -22.02 12.51
C PHE A 3 2.57 -21.12 11.60
N LEU A 4 1.73 -21.74 10.78
CA LEU A 4 0.73 -21.06 9.98
C LEU A 4 -0.57 -20.96 10.77
N VAL A 5 -1.21 -19.80 10.75
CA VAL A 5 -2.50 -19.53 11.40
C VAL A 5 -3.54 -19.19 10.34
N GLY A 6 -4.63 -19.96 10.25
CA GLY A 6 -5.67 -19.77 9.24
C GLY A 6 -6.41 -21.09 8.92
N PRO A 7 -7.25 -21.11 7.87
CA PRO A 7 -7.45 -20.06 6.88
C PRO A 7 -8.34 -18.93 7.39
N TYR A 8 -7.94 -17.69 7.09
CA TYR A 8 -8.80 -16.52 7.12
C TYR A 8 -9.46 -16.32 5.75
N PRO A 9 -10.68 -15.74 5.68
CA PRO A 9 -11.33 -15.44 4.42
C PRO A 9 -10.47 -14.53 3.54
N LEU A 10 -10.32 -14.91 2.26
CA LEU A 10 -9.59 -14.15 1.24
C LEU A 10 -10.57 -13.70 0.15
N GLU A 11 -10.78 -12.39 0.04
CA GLU A 11 -11.55 -11.79 -1.05
C GLU A 11 -10.59 -11.18 -2.07
N LEU A 12 -10.51 -11.77 -3.28
CA LEU A 12 -9.60 -11.32 -4.34
C LEU A 12 -9.87 -9.86 -4.80
N SER A 13 -11.09 -9.36 -4.61
CA SER A 13 -11.46 -7.97 -4.90
C SER A 13 -11.03 -6.98 -3.81
N ASP A 14 -10.72 -7.45 -2.60
CA ASP A 14 -10.32 -6.63 -1.45
C ASP A 14 -9.26 -7.36 -0.61
N VAL A 15 -8.09 -7.61 -1.22
CA VAL A 15 -7.00 -8.31 -0.54
C VAL A 15 -6.40 -7.46 0.59
N LEU A 16 -6.35 -6.14 0.42
CA LEU A 16 -5.92 -5.20 1.46
C LEU A 16 -6.83 -5.32 2.70
N GLY A 17 -8.15 -5.25 2.53
CA GLY A 17 -9.11 -5.39 3.63
C GLY A 17 -9.12 -6.80 4.23
N SER A 18 -9.04 -7.84 3.41
CA SER A 18 -8.93 -9.23 3.87
C SER A 18 -7.71 -9.44 4.77
N THR A 19 -6.57 -8.90 4.37
CA THR A 19 -5.31 -8.97 5.14
C THR A 19 -5.41 -8.22 6.46
N ARG A 20 -5.96 -7.00 6.46
CA ARG A 20 -6.21 -6.24 7.70
C ARG A 20 -7.10 -7.01 8.68
N ARG A 21 -8.23 -7.52 8.21
CA ARG A 21 -9.19 -8.29 9.02
C ARG A 21 -8.54 -9.55 9.61
N ALA A 22 -7.70 -10.24 8.84
CA ALA A 22 -6.98 -11.41 9.33
C ALA A 22 -6.00 -11.06 10.46
N VAL A 23 -5.18 -10.02 10.26
CA VAL A 23 -4.20 -9.57 11.27
C VAL A 23 -4.88 -9.06 12.54
N ASP A 24 -5.97 -8.30 12.41
CA ASP A 24 -6.76 -7.81 13.55
C ASP A 24 -7.43 -8.96 14.31
N ARG A 25 -7.98 -9.96 13.60
CA ARG A 25 -8.57 -11.15 14.25
C ARG A 25 -7.52 -11.97 14.98
N TRP A 26 -6.35 -12.18 14.38
CA TRP A 26 -5.24 -12.88 15.02
C TRP A 26 -4.77 -12.17 16.30
N ARG A 27 -4.76 -10.84 16.32
CA ARG A 27 -4.45 -10.06 17.53
C ARG A 27 -5.39 -10.37 18.70
N LEU A 28 -6.67 -10.53 18.39
CA LEU A 28 -7.71 -10.79 19.38
C LEU A 28 -7.70 -12.26 19.84
N SER A 29 -7.34 -13.17 18.93
CA SER A 29 -7.30 -14.61 19.18
C SER A 29 -6.09 -15.24 18.49
N PRO A 30 -4.92 -15.27 19.16
CA PRO A 30 -3.66 -15.72 18.56
C PRO A 30 -3.63 -17.22 18.23
N GLU A 31 -4.53 -18.01 18.83
CA GLU A 31 -4.75 -19.43 18.50
C GLU A 31 -5.36 -19.63 17.11
N GLY A 32 -5.90 -18.57 16.49
CA GLY A 32 -6.49 -18.61 15.16
C GLY A 32 -7.85 -19.32 15.09
N PRO A 33 -8.38 -19.53 13.87
CA PRO A 33 -9.51 -20.43 13.66
C PRO A 33 -9.10 -21.87 14.00
N SER A 34 -9.99 -22.62 14.65
CA SER A 34 -9.73 -23.98 15.15
C SER A 34 -9.34 -24.95 14.03
N GLY A 35 -8.12 -25.49 14.08
CA GLY A 35 -7.65 -26.52 13.14
C GLY A 35 -6.17 -26.39 12.79
N GLU A 36 -5.59 -27.46 12.24
CA GLU A 36 -4.25 -27.43 11.67
C GLU A 36 -4.29 -26.73 10.31
N ALA A 37 -3.36 -25.81 10.05
CA ALA A 37 -3.31 -25.06 8.80
C ALA A 37 -2.92 -25.96 7.62
N ARG A 38 -3.76 -25.97 6.58
CA ARG A 38 -3.59 -26.80 5.37
C ARG A 38 -3.69 -25.96 4.10
N PRO A 39 -2.70 -25.09 3.84
CA PRO A 39 -2.73 -24.15 2.72
C PRO A 39 -2.90 -24.85 1.37
N GLY A 40 -2.33 -26.04 1.14
CA GLY A 40 -2.54 -26.78 -0.12
C GLY A 40 -3.95 -27.33 -0.35
N GLN A 41 -4.78 -27.46 0.70
CA GLN A 41 -6.12 -28.03 0.62
C GLN A 41 -7.21 -26.97 0.71
N TRP A 42 -7.02 -25.97 1.57
CA TRP A 42 -8.04 -24.97 1.88
C TRP A 42 -7.59 -23.58 1.38
N PRO A 43 -8.23 -23.04 0.33
CA PRO A 43 -7.90 -21.72 -0.15
C PRO A 43 -8.26 -20.66 0.89
N GLY A 44 -7.43 -19.63 0.99
CA GLY A 44 -7.58 -18.59 2.00
C GLY A 44 -6.27 -17.86 2.28
N LEU A 45 -6.32 -17.02 3.31
CA LEU A 45 -5.17 -16.29 3.82
C LEU A 45 -4.70 -16.92 5.12
N TYR A 46 -3.40 -17.20 5.22
CA TYR A 46 -2.76 -17.69 6.43
C TYR A 46 -1.71 -16.69 6.89
N LEU A 47 -1.61 -16.49 8.20
CA LEU A 47 -0.57 -15.67 8.80
C LEU A 47 0.60 -16.56 9.21
N MET A 48 1.81 -16.14 8.87
CA MET A 48 3.03 -16.84 9.23
C MET A 48 3.58 -16.24 10.52
N VAL A 49 3.60 -17.03 11.59
CA VAL A 49 3.93 -16.57 12.95
C VAL A 49 5.08 -17.40 13.50
N GLU A 50 6.04 -16.73 14.13
CA GLU A 50 7.19 -17.34 14.78
C GLU A 50 7.34 -16.73 16.17
N ASP A 51 7.28 -17.57 17.20
CA ASP A 51 7.41 -17.18 18.61
C ASP A 51 6.47 -16.01 19.00
N GLY A 52 5.25 -16.03 18.45
CA GLY A 52 4.22 -15.01 18.68
C GLY A 52 4.45 -13.69 17.94
N ALA A 53 5.43 -13.63 17.03
CA ALA A 53 5.70 -12.49 16.17
C ALA A 53 5.35 -12.81 14.70
N LEU A 54 4.79 -11.83 14.00
CA LEU A 54 4.43 -11.96 12.61
C LEU A 54 5.68 -11.89 11.72
N PHE A 55 5.83 -12.82 10.79
CA PHE A 55 6.93 -12.80 9.82
C PHE A 55 6.45 -12.85 8.36
N GLY A 56 5.17 -13.07 8.10
CA GLY A 56 4.66 -13.05 6.73
C GLY A 56 3.19 -13.45 6.55
N VAL A 57 2.76 -13.53 5.29
CA VAL A 57 1.46 -14.05 4.85
C VAL A 57 1.67 -15.18 3.85
N TRP A 58 0.77 -16.16 3.89
CA TRP A 58 0.61 -17.15 2.85
C TRP A 58 -0.79 -17.05 2.26
N LEU A 59 -0.90 -16.78 0.97
CA LEU A 59 -2.16 -16.73 0.22
C LEU A 59 -2.29 -18.00 -0.61
N THR A 60 -3.29 -18.82 -0.31
CA THR A 60 -3.66 -19.95 -1.15
C THR A 60 -4.86 -19.56 -2.00
N PHE A 61 -4.68 -19.61 -3.32
CA PHE A 61 -5.74 -19.27 -4.26
C PHE A 61 -6.72 -20.41 -4.47
N GLY A 62 -8.01 -20.09 -4.53
CA GLY A 62 -9.07 -21.03 -4.87
C GLY A 62 -9.49 -20.96 -6.34
N PRO A 63 -10.53 -21.73 -6.74
CA PRO A 63 -11.04 -21.77 -8.11
C PRO A 63 -11.42 -20.39 -8.68
N THR A 64 -11.83 -19.46 -7.82
CA THR A 64 -12.18 -18.07 -8.18
C THR A 64 -11.01 -17.26 -8.75
N TRP A 65 -9.77 -17.77 -8.68
CA TRP A 65 -8.60 -17.16 -9.30
C TRP A 65 -8.78 -16.97 -10.81
N MET A 66 -9.37 -17.96 -11.49
CA MET A 66 -9.55 -17.90 -12.96
C MET A 66 -10.48 -16.75 -13.38
N ASP A 67 -11.43 -16.39 -12.51
CA ASP A 67 -12.43 -15.36 -12.78
C ASP A 67 -11.93 -13.96 -12.38
N ARG A 68 -11.27 -13.86 -11.21
CA ARG A 68 -10.98 -12.58 -10.53
C ARG A 68 -9.51 -12.32 -10.23
N GLY A 69 -8.61 -13.24 -10.58
CA GLY A 69 -7.17 -13.10 -10.38
C GLY A 69 -6.54 -12.06 -11.31
N ASP A 70 -5.20 -11.99 -11.27
CA ASP A 70 -4.43 -11.02 -12.06
C ASP A 70 -4.77 -11.14 -13.57
N PRO A 71 -5.23 -10.07 -14.24
CA PRO A 71 -5.52 -10.11 -15.67
C PRO A 71 -4.28 -10.32 -16.54
N GLY A 72 -3.06 -10.23 -15.98
CA GLY A 72 -1.78 -10.41 -16.66
C GLY A 72 -1.11 -9.08 -17.07
N GLU A 73 -1.69 -7.95 -16.63
CA GLU A 73 -1.21 -6.59 -16.90
C GLU A 73 -0.30 -6.05 -15.78
N ALA A 74 -0.29 -6.73 -14.62
CA ALA A 74 0.52 -6.33 -13.49
C ALA A 74 2.03 -6.45 -13.82
N LYS A 75 2.80 -5.42 -13.43
CA LYS A 75 4.26 -5.38 -13.59
C LYS A 75 5.01 -6.13 -12.48
N GLY A 76 4.30 -6.60 -11.45
CA GLY A 76 4.89 -7.29 -10.31
C GLY A 76 3.94 -8.35 -9.76
N PRO A 77 4.40 -9.15 -8.78
CA PRO A 77 3.60 -10.22 -8.19
C PRO A 77 2.24 -9.72 -7.68
N PRO A 78 1.17 -10.50 -7.86
CA PRO A 78 -0.18 -10.06 -7.56
C PRO A 78 -0.34 -9.86 -6.06
N TYR A 79 -1.05 -8.79 -5.71
CA TYR A 79 -1.39 -8.42 -4.33
C TYR A 79 -0.23 -8.14 -3.38
N ALA A 80 1.03 -8.15 -3.85
CA ALA A 80 2.19 -7.89 -3.01
C ALA A 80 2.12 -6.49 -2.37
N ASN A 81 1.74 -5.48 -3.16
CA ASN A 81 1.60 -4.11 -2.67
C ASN A 81 0.51 -4.01 -1.60
N GLU A 82 -0.65 -4.61 -1.84
CA GLU A 82 -1.82 -4.62 -0.95
C GLU A 82 -1.49 -5.31 0.38
N VAL A 83 -0.87 -6.50 0.33
CA VAL A 83 -0.49 -7.25 1.54
C VAL A 83 0.57 -6.51 2.33
N PHE A 84 1.65 -6.07 1.71
CA PHE A 84 2.71 -5.35 2.43
C PHE A 84 2.27 -3.98 2.92
N THR A 85 1.30 -3.35 2.25
CA THR A 85 0.62 -2.16 2.76
C THR A 85 -0.14 -2.49 4.04
N ALA A 86 -1.02 -3.50 4.04
CA ALA A 86 -1.76 -3.92 5.26
C ALA A 86 -0.81 -4.23 6.43
N PHE A 87 0.31 -4.89 6.14
CA PHE A 87 1.33 -5.24 7.12
C PHE A 87 2.05 -4.01 7.68
N THR A 88 2.44 -3.08 6.82
CA THR A 88 2.95 -1.75 7.19
C THR A 88 2.00 -1.05 8.18
N GLU A 89 0.68 -1.13 7.94
CA GLU A 89 -0.31 -0.54 8.84
C GLU A 89 -0.36 -1.25 10.19
N ALA A 90 -0.46 -2.57 10.17
CA ALA A 90 -0.54 -3.37 11.38
C ALA A 90 0.69 -3.13 12.27
N VAL A 91 1.88 -3.31 11.72
CA VAL A 91 3.11 -3.25 12.52
C VAL A 91 3.34 -1.89 13.14
N TRP A 92 3.19 -0.83 12.36
CA TRP A 92 3.61 0.49 12.81
C TRP A 92 2.50 1.32 13.45
N TRP A 93 1.23 1.12 13.08
CA TRP A 93 0.11 1.80 13.73
C TRP A 93 -0.50 0.97 14.86
N ASN A 94 -0.67 -0.33 14.65
CA ASN A 94 -1.24 -1.22 15.66
C ASN A 94 -0.17 -1.85 16.58
N ARG A 95 1.12 -1.51 16.37
CA ARG A 95 2.28 -1.92 17.21
C ARG A 95 2.43 -3.43 17.36
N PHE A 96 2.17 -4.18 16.29
CA PHE A 96 2.37 -5.63 16.30
C PHE A 96 3.84 -6.00 16.46
N ARG A 97 4.07 -7.15 17.11
CA ARG A 97 5.40 -7.76 17.18
C ARG A 97 5.72 -8.44 15.85
N VAL A 98 6.93 -8.20 15.35
CA VAL A 98 7.39 -8.74 14.07
C VAL A 98 8.76 -9.36 14.18
N THR A 99 9.02 -10.31 13.29
CA THR A 99 10.33 -10.94 13.14
C THR A 99 10.63 -11.17 11.65
N PRO A 100 11.88 -11.00 11.18
CA PRO A 100 13.01 -10.42 11.91
C PRO A 100 12.92 -8.87 11.96
N GLU A 101 13.03 -8.28 13.15
CA GLU A 101 13.13 -6.81 13.30
C GLU A 101 14.61 -6.41 13.47
N THR A 102 15.13 -5.56 12.59
CA THR A 102 16.46 -4.96 12.73
C THR A 102 16.33 -3.50 13.13
N ARG A 103 17.05 -3.09 14.18
CA ARG A 103 17.14 -1.68 14.60
C ARG A 103 18.44 -1.07 14.10
N GLY A 104 18.34 -0.16 13.15
CA GLY A 104 19.46 0.61 12.60
C GLY A 104 19.46 2.07 13.10
N ARG A 105 20.45 2.84 12.66
CA ARG A 105 20.52 4.29 12.93
C ARG A 105 19.35 5.08 12.33
N GLU A 106 18.81 4.62 11.21
CA GLU A 106 17.72 5.29 10.47
C GLU A 106 16.31 4.89 10.93
N GLY A 107 16.21 3.89 11.82
CA GLY A 107 14.94 3.39 12.36
C GLY A 107 14.85 1.87 12.39
N ARG A 108 13.62 1.35 12.48
CA ARG A 108 13.32 -0.09 12.46
C ARG A 108 13.12 -0.56 11.02
N THR A 109 13.75 -1.67 10.67
CA THR A 109 13.53 -2.38 9.41
C THR A 109 12.95 -3.76 9.72
N TRP A 110 12.00 -4.20 8.93
CA TRP A 110 11.39 -5.52 8.99
C TRP A 110 11.34 -6.13 7.58
N THR A 111 11.63 -7.42 7.46
CA THR A 111 11.62 -8.14 6.18
C THR A 111 10.55 -9.24 6.15
N PRO A 112 9.27 -8.88 5.92
CA PRO A 112 8.19 -9.86 5.83
C PRO A 112 8.28 -10.72 4.57
N LEU A 113 7.75 -11.95 4.66
CA LEU A 113 7.58 -12.83 3.51
C LEU A 113 6.12 -12.91 3.06
N LEU A 114 5.90 -13.00 1.76
CA LEU A 114 4.61 -13.29 1.14
C LEU A 114 4.76 -14.54 0.28
N VAL A 115 4.02 -15.60 0.60
CA VAL A 115 3.91 -16.80 -0.23
C VAL A 115 2.59 -16.75 -0.97
N LEU A 116 2.63 -16.88 -2.28
CA LEU A 116 1.48 -17.01 -3.15
C LEU A 116 1.44 -18.45 -3.66
N GLU A 117 0.38 -19.17 -3.34
CA GLU A 117 0.21 -20.57 -3.69
C GLU A 117 -0.94 -20.76 -4.67
N TRP A 118 -0.63 -21.40 -5.79
CA TRP A 118 -1.62 -22.03 -6.66
C TRP A 118 -1.65 -23.52 -6.32
N PRO A 119 -2.73 -24.02 -5.67
CA PRO A 119 -2.82 -25.41 -5.28
C PRO A 119 -2.89 -26.34 -6.50
N ALA A 120 -2.72 -27.65 -6.29
CA ALA A 120 -2.63 -28.67 -7.35
C ALA A 120 -3.70 -28.55 -8.46
N GLN A 121 -4.94 -28.19 -8.08
CA GLN A 121 -6.06 -28.02 -9.01
C GLN A 121 -5.85 -26.88 -10.03
N LEU A 122 -5.12 -25.84 -9.65
CA LEU A 122 -4.73 -24.73 -10.52
C LEU A 122 -3.36 -24.97 -11.15
N ALA A 123 -2.42 -25.50 -10.38
CA ALA A 123 -1.04 -25.72 -10.80
C ALA A 123 -0.95 -26.71 -11.99
N SER A 124 -1.69 -27.82 -11.93
CA SER A 124 -1.77 -28.84 -12.99
C SER A 124 -2.38 -28.34 -14.31
N ARG A 125 -3.11 -27.22 -14.28
CA ARG A 125 -3.69 -26.57 -15.46
C ARG A 125 -2.80 -25.47 -16.03
N SER A 126 -1.68 -25.18 -15.38
CA SER A 126 -0.74 -24.16 -15.83
C SER A 126 0.11 -24.67 -16.99
N GLN A 127 0.77 -23.74 -17.68
CA GLN A 127 1.74 -24.08 -18.74
C GLN A 127 3.10 -24.52 -18.17
N LEU A 128 3.24 -24.61 -16.84
CA LEU A 128 4.49 -25.00 -16.21
C LEU A 128 4.57 -26.53 -16.13
N PRO A 129 5.66 -27.13 -16.63
CA PRO A 129 5.88 -28.55 -16.47
C PRO A 129 6.30 -28.84 -15.03
N ILE A 130 5.33 -29.05 -14.14
CA ILE A 130 5.60 -29.39 -12.74
C ILE A 130 6.24 -30.79 -12.71
N PRO A 131 7.43 -30.97 -12.10
CA PRO A 131 8.17 -32.22 -12.15
C PRO A 131 7.33 -33.44 -11.77
N GLY A 132 7.27 -34.43 -12.66
CA GLY A 132 6.53 -35.69 -12.51
C GLY A 132 5.04 -35.65 -12.88
N GLU A 133 4.50 -34.50 -13.30
CA GLU A 133 3.23 -34.46 -14.04
C GLU A 133 3.49 -34.80 -15.51
N ALA A 134 2.56 -35.51 -16.15
CA ALA A 134 2.70 -35.85 -17.56
C ALA A 134 2.59 -34.55 -18.38
N VAL A 135 3.69 -34.12 -18.98
CA VAL A 135 3.66 -33.03 -19.95
C VAL A 135 3.19 -33.64 -21.26
N SER A 136 1.98 -33.29 -21.70
CA SER A 136 1.50 -33.66 -23.03
C SER A 136 2.21 -32.79 -24.07
N GLU A 137 3.40 -33.19 -24.50
CA GLU A 137 4.08 -32.55 -25.62
C GLU A 137 3.46 -33.04 -26.93
N ARG A 138 2.88 -32.12 -27.73
CA ARG A 138 2.42 -32.46 -29.08
C ARG A 138 3.62 -32.58 -30.00
N VAL A 139 4.22 -33.76 -30.04
CA VAL A 139 5.24 -34.08 -31.04
C VAL A 139 4.54 -34.30 -32.38
N GLN A 140 4.85 -33.48 -33.38
CA GLN A 140 4.53 -33.84 -34.77
C GLN A 140 5.33 -35.09 -35.10
N ALA A 141 4.65 -36.22 -35.29
CA ALA A 141 5.31 -37.44 -35.75
C ALA A 141 6.04 -37.12 -37.06
N PRO A 142 7.29 -37.62 -37.25
CA PRO A 142 7.90 -37.56 -38.57
C PRO A 142 6.94 -38.21 -39.58
N PRO A 143 6.80 -37.65 -40.80
CA PRO A 143 5.93 -38.23 -41.80
C PRO A 143 6.32 -39.70 -41.97
N GLN A 144 5.37 -40.61 -41.77
CA GLN A 144 5.59 -42.03 -42.01
C GLN A 144 6.05 -42.17 -43.46
N GLU A 145 7.25 -42.71 -43.67
CA GLU A 145 7.73 -43.06 -45.00
C GLU A 145 6.73 -44.06 -45.60
N GLY A 146 6.26 -43.72 -46.80
CA GLY A 146 5.01 -44.21 -47.35
C GLY A 146 4.92 -45.74 -47.45
N GLU A 147 3.77 -46.26 -47.05
CA GLU A 147 3.23 -47.42 -47.76
C GLU A 147 3.00 -47.01 -49.21
N VAL A 148 3.70 -47.70 -50.11
CA VAL A 148 3.47 -47.62 -51.55
C VAL A 148 2.06 -48.14 -51.81
N VAL A 149 1.10 -47.24 -51.92
CA VAL A 149 -0.24 -47.55 -52.41
C VAL A 149 -0.09 -47.90 -53.89
N GLU A 150 -0.32 -49.17 -54.21
CA GLU A 150 -0.38 -49.64 -55.59
C GLU A 150 -1.35 -48.76 -56.40
N SER A 151 -0.77 -48.23 -57.47
CA SER A 151 -1.39 -47.41 -58.49
C SER A 151 -2.67 -48.00 -59.05
N GLY A 152 -3.71 -47.19 -59.15
CA GLY A 152 -4.71 -47.42 -60.18
C GLY A 152 -5.97 -46.59 -60.10
N PHE A 153 -5.93 -45.27 -60.25
CA PHE A 153 -7.05 -44.46 -60.77
C PHE A 153 -6.49 -43.15 -61.35
N TRP A 154 -6.86 -42.84 -62.59
CA TRP A 154 -6.25 -41.83 -63.46
C TRP A 154 -7.02 -40.50 -63.53
N LEU A 155 -7.79 -40.14 -62.50
CA LEU A 155 -8.59 -38.90 -62.51
C LEU A 155 -8.63 -38.22 -61.13
N ASP A 156 -8.39 -36.91 -61.17
CA ASP A 156 -8.54 -35.86 -60.14
C ASP A 156 -7.41 -35.67 -59.10
N GLU A 157 -6.32 -35.04 -59.56
CA GLU A 157 -5.20 -34.55 -58.71
C GLU A 157 -5.61 -33.46 -57.69
N GLU A 158 -6.75 -32.78 -57.85
CA GLU A 158 -7.15 -31.67 -56.95
C GLU A 158 -7.91 -32.11 -55.68
N ILE A 159 -8.44 -33.35 -55.62
CA ILE A 159 -9.21 -33.82 -54.45
C ILE A 159 -8.29 -34.48 -53.41
N LEU A 160 -7.20 -35.11 -53.84
CA LEU A 160 -6.28 -35.82 -52.94
C LEU A 160 -5.37 -34.88 -52.13
N THR A 161 -5.07 -33.67 -52.62
CA THR A 161 -4.25 -32.70 -51.87
C THR A 161 -4.98 -32.18 -50.63
N ARG A 162 -6.31 -32.04 -50.68
CA ARG A 162 -7.11 -31.60 -49.52
C ARG A 162 -7.33 -32.69 -48.47
N GLN A 163 -7.43 -33.96 -48.87
CA GLN A 163 -7.53 -35.07 -47.91
C GLN A 163 -6.18 -35.44 -47.26
N ALA A 164 -5.06 -35.17 -47.92
CA ALA A 164 -3.72 -35.38 -47.34
C ALA A 164 -3.34 -34.31 -46.31
N GLU A 165 -3.83 -33.07 -46.44
CA GLU A 165 -3.61 -32.01 -45.43
C GLU A 165 -4.49 -32.17 -44.17
N GLU A 166 -5.65 -32.83 -44.27
CA GLU A 166 -6.57 -33.04 -43.13
C GLU A 166 -6.26 -34.30 -42.29
N SER A 167 -5.32 -35.14 -42.73
CA SER A 167 -4.96 -36.40 -42.06
C SER A 167 -3.65 -36.33 -41.27
N ALA A 168 -3.22 -35.12 -40.88
CA ALA A 168 -2.22 -34.98 -39.81
C ALA A 168 -2.90 -35.25 -38.46
N THR A 169 -3.23 -36.52 -38.20
CA THR A 169 -3.59 -36.98 -36.86
C THR A 169 -2.39 -36.69 -35.96
N ALA A 170 -2.42 -35.55 -35.28
CA ALA A 170 -1.47 -35.24 -34.22
C ALA A 170 -1.66 -36.29 -33.12
N VAL A 171 -0.87 -37.36 -33.17
CA VAL A 171 -0.79 -38.33 -32.09
C VAL A 171 -0.22 -37.57 -30.91
N VAL A 172 -1.05 -37.28 -29.91
CA VAL A 172 -0.60 -36.74 -28.62
C VAL A 172 0.15 -37.86 -27.93
N GLN A 173 1.44 -37.96 -28.19
CA GLN A 173 2.31 -38.88 -27.46
C GLN A 173 2.67 -38.20 -26.14
N GLU A 174 2.27 -38.78 -25.01
CA GLU A 174 2.74 -38.35 -23.69
C GLU A 174 4.24 -38.67 -23.59
N VAL A 175 5.09 -37.77 -24.06
CA VAL A 175 6.54 -37.83 -23.87
C VAL A 175 6.85 -37.10 -22.58
N GLY A 176 6.66 -37.79 -21.45
CA GLY A 176 7.15 -37.36 -20.16
C GLY A 176 8.03 -38.45 -19.54
N PRO A 177 9.02 -38.11 -18.70
CA PRO A 177 9.66 -39.11 -17.87
C PRO A 177 8.58 -39.87 -17.08
N PRO A 178 8.76 -41.17 -16.79
CA PRO A 178 7.81 -41.93 -15.99
C PRO A 178 7.48 -41.14 -14.73
N ARG A 179 6.18 -41.06 -14.37
CA ARG A 179 5.72 -40.39 -13.15
C ARG A 179 6.67 -40.76 -12.03
N ASP A 180 7.42 -39.79 -11.54
CA ASP A 180 8.32 -40.03 -10.43
C ASP A 180 7.44 -40.32 -9.20
N THR A 181 7.26 -41.62 -8.91
CA THR A 181 6.39 -42.12 -7.84
C THR A 181 6.88 -41.70 -6.46
N SER A 182 8.06 -41.09 -6.38
CA SER A 182 8.60 -40.53 -5.14
C SER A 182 7.88 -39.24 -4.71
N LEU A 183 7.29 -38.47 -5.63
CA LEU A 183 6.68 -37.14 -5.39
C LEU A 183 5.17 -37.21 -5.13
N ALA A 184 4.70 -36.54 -4.07
CA ALA A 184 3.29 -36.49 -3.65
C ALA A 184 2.35 -36.06 -4.80
N GLN A 185 1.11 -36.55 -4.83
CA GLN A 185 0.13 -36.21 -5.87
C GLN A 185 -0.32 -34.75 -5.81
N ASP A 186 -0.38 -34.16 -4.61
CA ASP A 186 -0.78 -32.77 -4.41
C ASP A 186 0.42 -31.83 -4.53
N ARG A 187 0.57 -31.25 -5.72
CA ARG A 187 1.71 -30.41 -6.10
C ARG A 187 1.27 -28.98 -6.38
N SER A 188 1.69 -28.06 -5.54
CA SER A 188 1.39 -26.64 -5.68
C SER A 188 2.51 -25.90 -6.41
N ALA A 189 2.16 -24.82 -7.12
CA ALA A 189 3.13 -23.84 -7.60
C ALA A 189 3.21 -22.68 -6.60
N LEU A 190 4.43 -22.25 -6.26
CA LEU A 190 4.68 -21.22 -5.25
C LEU A 190 5.42 -20.03 -5.86
N CYS A 191 4.91 -18.82 -5.63
CA CYS A 191 5.64 -17.57 -5.84
C CYS A 191 5.95 -16.96 -4.47
N ILE A 192 7.21 -16.61 -4.23
CA ILE A 192 7.63 -16.12 -2.92
C ILE A 192 8.27 -14.75 -3.04
N VAL A 193 7.67 -13.80 -2.35
CA VAL A 193 8.01 -12.38 -2.41
C VAL A 193 8.53 -11.94 -1.05
N GLN A 194 9.71 -11.31 -1.04
CA GLN A 194 10.29 -10.71 0.15
C GLN A 194 9.99 -9.22 0.16
N GLY A 195 9.36 -8.75 1.24
CA GLY A 195 9.22 -7.34 1.53
C GLY A 195 10.40 -6.84 2.34
N ARG A 196 10.72 -5.55 2.20
CA ARG A 196 11.62 -4.82 3.08
C ARG A 196 10.93 -3.52 3.46
N LEU A 197 10.51 -3.46 4.71
CA LEU A 197 9.70 -2.40 5.28
C LEU A 197 10.55 -1.61 6.27
N SER A 198 10.69 -0.30 6.09
CA SER A 198 11.46 0.56 6.99
C SER A 198 10.65 1.74 7.52
N THR A 199 10.82 2.02 8.81
CA THR A 199 10.31 3.23 9.45
C THR A 199 11.39 4.29 9.49
N GLY A 200 11.14 5.47 8.93
CA GLY A 200 11.93 6.67 9.21
C GLY A 200 11.21 7.62 10.18
N GLY A 201 11.87 8.72 10.55
CA GLY A 201 11.34 9.76 11.46
C GLY A 201 10.12 10.56 10.97
N GLY A 202 9.40 10.07 9.95
CA GLY A 202 8.22 10.71 9.39
C GLY A 202 7.68 10.04 8.12
N ARG A 203 8.45 9.16 7.47
CA ARG A 203 8.00 8.39 6.31
C ARG A 203 8.20 6.91 6.53
N HIS A 204 7.21 6.14 6.13
CA HIS A 204 7.30 4.69 6.04
C HIS A 204 7.58 4.34 4.58
N ARG A 205 8.62 3.55 4.36
CA ARG A 205 9.03 3.09 3.03
C ARG A 205 8.98 1.59 2.98
N GLY A 206 8.70 1.07 1.80
CA GLY A 206 8.75 -0.35 1.57
C GLY A 206 9.20 -0.66 0.16
N THR A 207 9.98 -1.71 0.01
CA THR A 207 10.25 -2.33 -1.29
C THR A 207 9.88 -3.79 -1.19
N PHE A 208 9.63 -4.42 -2.33
CA PHE A 208 9.50 -5.87 -2.39
C PHE A 208 10.23 -6.43 -3.60
N GLN A 209 10.66 -7.66 -3.48
CA GLN A 209 11.40 -8.37 -4.50
C GLN A 209 10.91 -9.82 -4.57
N LEU A 210 10.72 -10.33 -5.78
CA LEU A 210 10.49 -11.74 -6.01
C LEU A 210 11.80 -12.49 -5.77
N MET A 211 11.73 -13.59 -5.01
CA MET A 211 12.91 -14.38 -4.71
C MET A 211 13.14 -15.47 -5.75
N SER A 212 14.41 -15.71 -6.06
CA SER A 212 14.79 -16.76 -6.98
C SER A 212 14.53 -18.13 -6.34
N PRO A 213 13.97 -19.09 -7.08
CA PRO A 213 13.89 -20.46 -6.59
C PRO A 213 15.29 -21.03 -6.32
N LEU A 214 15.45 -21.73 -5.21
CA LEU A 214 16.69 -22.47 -4.93
C LEU A 214 16.79 -23.66 -5.88
N GLN A 215 17.97 -23.88 -6.44
CA GLN A 215 18.25 -25.06 -7.25
C GLN A 215 18.68 -26.23 -6.36
N GLY A 216 18.23 -27.44 -6.69
CA GLY A 216 18.56 -28.66 -5.97
C GLY A 216 17.50 -29.75 -6.14
N GLU A 217 17.89 -30.99 -5.84
CA GLU A 217 16.99 -32.16 -5.95
C GLU A 217 16.35 -32.53 -4.61
N GLN A 218 16.96 -32.13 -3.49
CA GLN A 218 16.47 -32.49 -2.16
C GLN A 218 15.29 -31.64 -1.72
N ARG A 219 14.31 -32.28 -1.08
CA ARG A 219 13.17 -31.59 -0.48
C ARG A 219 13.63 -30.70 0.66
N GLY A 220 13.47 -29.39 0.49
CA GLY A 220 13.73 -28.41 1.54
C GLY A 220 12.53 -28.25 2.48
N SER A 221 12.80 -27.90 3.73
CA SER A 221 11.77 -27.37 4.63
C SER A 221 11.51 -25.90 4.30
N LEU A 222 10.24 -25.49 4.34
CA LEU A 222 9.84 -24.09 4.24
C LEU A 222 10.54 -23.22 5.30
N SER A 223 10.76 -23.72 6.51
CA SER A 223 11.44 -22.97 7.58
C SER A 223 12.87 -22.60 7.18
N VAL A 224 13.64 -23.58 6.70
CA VAL A 224 15.01 -23.40 6.21
C VAL A 224 15.03 -22.43 5.03
N TRP A 225 14.07 -22.59 4.11
CA TRP A 225 13.96 -21.70 2.96
C TRP A 225 13.65 -20.25 3.39
N SER A 226 12.76 -20.07 4.36
CA SER A 226 12.43 -18.75 4.93
C SER A 226 13.60 -18.11 5.68
N GLU A 227 14.46 -18.91 6.31
CA GLU A 227 15.69 -18.42 6.94
C GLU A 227 16.73 -17.97 5.90
N LEU A 228 16.95 -18.78 4.86
CA LEU A 228 17.84 -18.43 3.75
C LEU A 228 17.39 -17.16 3.02
N ALA A 229 16.08 -17.02 2.84
CA ALA A 229 15.45 -15.82 2.31
C ALA A 229 15.76 -14.57 3.16
N ARG A 230 15.73 -14.68 4.48
CA ARG A 230 15.98 -13.56 5.41
C ARG A 230 17.43 -13.06 5.40
N LEU A 231 18.37 -13.89 4.97
CA LEU A 231 19.80 -13.55 4.98
C LEU A 231 20.26 -12.76 3.74
N ASP A 232 19.35 -12.40 2.82
CA ASP A 232 19.66 -11.76 1.52
C ASP A 232 20.75 -12.52 0.71
N VAL A 233 20.96 -13.81 1.02
CA VAL A 233 21.97 -14.66 0.36
C VAL A 233 21.50 -15.06 -1.04
N VAL A 234 20.18 -15.12 -1.26
CA VAL A 234 19.57 -15.50 -2.53
C VAL A 234 19.40 -14.26 -3.40
N LYS A 235 20.49 -13.80 -4.02
CA LYS A 235 20.37 -12.84 -5.12
C LYS A 235 19.71 -13.54 -6.31
N PRO A 236 18.89 -12.85 -7.11
CA PRO A 236 18.48 -13.37 -8.41
C PRO A 236 19.73 -13.50 -9.26
N GLU A 237 20.36 -14.68 -9.27
CA GLU A 237 21.21 -15.04 -10.38
C GLU A 237 20.36 -14.98 -11.64
N ALA A 238 20.93 -14.46 -12.73
CA ALA A 238 20.33 -14.55 -14.05
C ALA A 238 20.13 -16.05 -14.36
N ALA A 239 18.96 -16.57 -14.01
CA ALA A 239 18.76 -18.00 -13.89
C ALA A 239 18.79 -18.64 -15.29
N GLY A 240 19.70 -19.57 -15.48
CA GLY A 240 19.65 -20.50 -16.59
C GLY A 240 18.36 -21.33 -16.53
N VAL A 241 17.71 -21.46 -17.70
CA VAL A 241 16.73 -22.45 -18.19
C VAL A 241 15.61 -22.97 -17.24
N SER A 242 15.86 -23.31 -15.97
CA SER A 242 14.84 -23.87 -15.07
C SER A 242 13.96 -22.78 -14.44
N ARG A 243 12.65 -22.83 -14.75
CA ARG A 243 11.61 -21.92 -14.21
C ARG A 243 11.09 -22.35 -12.83
N LEU A 244 11.43 -23.56 -12.39
CA LEU A 244 11.03 -24.16 -11.11
C LEU A 244 12.28 -24.52 -10.29
N GLY A 245 12.16 -24.37 -8.97
CA GLY A 245 13.17 -24.76 -8.00
C GLY A 245 12.96 -26.14 -7.39
N ALA A 246 13.82 -26.43 -6.42
CA ALA A 246 13.75 -27.63 -5.59
C ALA A 246 12.37 -27.74 -4.88
N PRO A 247 11.82 -28.96 -4.73
CA PRO A 247 10.56 -29.17 -4.04
C PRO A 247 10.63 -28.74 -2.57
N LEU A 248 9.58 -28.09 -2.08
CA LEU A 248 9.43 -27.65 -0.69
C LEU A 248 8.29 -28.41 -0.03
N ALA A 249 8.52 -28.89 1.19
CA ALA A 249 7.45 -29.45 2.01
C ALA A 249 6.50 -28.32 2.48
N ILE A 250 5.22 -28.46 2.16
CA ILE A 250 4.15 -27.55 2.61
C ILE A 250 3.39 -28.25 3.76
N PRO A 251 2.87 -27.50 4.75
CA PRO A 251 2.00 -28.07 5.77
C PRO A 251 0.78 -28.81 5.18
N GLY A 252 0.48 -30.00 5.71
CA GLY A 252 -0.62 -30.85 5.23
C GLY A 252 -0.21 -31.88 4.16
N ASP A 253 1.03 -32.37 4.21
CA ASP A 253 1.59 -33.42 3.34
C ASP A 253 1.70 -33.08 1.83
N SER A 254 1.46 -31.81 1.46
CA SER A 254 1.61 -31.35 0.08
C SER A 254 3.04 -30.89 -0.24
N VAL A 255 3.36 -30.85 -1.54
CA VAL A 255 4.67 -30.39 -2.04
C VAL A 255 4.49 -29.15 -2.90
N GLY A 256 5.30 -28.13 -2.64
CA GLY A 256 5.32 -26.89 -3.40
C GLY A 256 6.55 -26.76 -4.27
N PHE A 257 6.38 -26.27 -5.49
CA PHE A 257 7.49 -25.93 -6.38
C PHE A 257 7.61 -24.40 -6.47
N PRO A 258 8.66 -23.80 -5.88
CA PRO A 258 8.91 -22.38 -6.03
C PRO A 258 9.25 -22.07 -7.48
N MET A 259 8.70 -20.97 -8.01
CA MET A 259 8.86 -20.59 -9.41
C MET A 259 9.40 -19.17 -9.56
N SER A 260 10.12 -18.95 -10.66
CA SER A 260 10.68 -17.65 -11.05
C SER A 260 9.61 -16.75 -11.69
N GLY A 261 8.48 -16.53 -11.00
CA GLY A 261 7.38 -15.69 -11.48
C GLY A 261 6.08 -15.90 -10.70
N TRP A 262 4.97 -15.43 -11.24
CA TRP A 262 3.61 -15.67 -10.77
C TRP A 262 2.74 -16.17 -11.94
N LEU A 263 1.62 -16.83 -11.63
CA LEU A 263 0.63 -17.20 -12.65
C LEU A 263 -0.39 -16.08 -12.80
N ASP A 264 -0.80 -15.76 -14.03
CA ASP A 264 -1.95 -14.90 -14.29
C ASP A 264 -3.28 -15.68 -14.12
N ARG A 265 -4.43 -15.01 -14.29
CA ARG A 265 -5.76 -15.66 -14.25
C ARG A 265 -5.98 -16.70 -15.35
N ARG A 266 -5.12 -16.75 -16.37
CA ARG A 266 -5.12 -17.77 -17.43
C ARG A 266 -4.07 -18.85 -17.17
N LEU A 267 -3.46 -18.86 -15.98
CA LEU A 267 -2.44 -19.80 -15.53
C LEU A 267 -1.18 -19.80 -16.42
N ARG A 268 -0.85 -18.64 -17.00
CA ARG A 268 0.40 -18.42 -17.72
C ARG A 268 1.43 -17.83 -16.77
N LEU A 269 2.67 -18.30 -16.86
CA LEU A 269 3.78 -17.75 -16.09
C LEU A 269 4.09 -16.32 -16.53
N ARG A 270 4.27 -15.43 -15.55
CA ARG A 270 4.65 -14.03 -15.70
C ARG A 270 5.79 -13.70 -14.73
N PRO A 271 6.80 -12.91 -15.13
CA PRO A 271 7.09 -12.53 -16.51
C PRO A 271 7.50 -13.74 -17.39
N ALA A 272 7.57 -13.54 -18.71
CA ALA A 272 7.99 -14.60 -19.63
C ALA A 272 9.48 -14.93 -19.48
N HIS A 273 10.29 -13.92 -19.14
CA HIS A 273 11.72 -14.04 -18.91
C HIS A 273 12.05 -13.66 -17.46
N ALA A 274 12.95 -14.41 -16.82
CA ALA A 274 13.33 -14.16 -15.44
C ALA A 274 14.04 -12.80 -15.24
N GLU A 275 14.66 -12.25 -16.29
CA GLU A 275 15.29 -10.93 -16.26
C GLU A 275 14.28 -9.77 -16.11
N ASP A 276 13.02 -9.99 -16.50
CA ASP A 276 11.95 -9.01 -16.38
C ASP A 276 11.33 -8.99 -14.98
N ILE A 277 11.89 -9.75 -14.04
CA ILE A 277 11.44 -9.76 -12.65
C ILE A 277 11.84 -8.42 -12.02
N LEU A 278 10.87 -7.51 -11.96
CA LEU A 278 11.05 -6.19 -11.37
C LEU A 278 10.82 -6.23 -9.85
N SER A 279 11.69 -5.54 -9.11
CA SER A 279 11.39 -5.13 -7.73
C SER A 279 10.36 -4.00 -7.74
N GLY A 280 9.43 -4.04 -6.80
CA GLY A 280 8.39 -3.03 -6.65
C GLY A 280 8.66 -2.13 -5.47
N THR A 281 8.18 -0.88 -5.56
CA THR A 281 8.14 0.05 -4.43
C THR A 281 6.72 0.08 -3.85
N ILE A 282 6.64 -0.05 -2.54
CA ILE A 282 5.41 0.16 -1.78
C ILE A 282 5.24 1.67 -1.66
N HIS A 283 4.01 2.16 -1.77
CA HIS A 283 3.76 3.59 -1.74
C HIS A 283 4.26 4.21 -0.43
N ASP A 284 5.19 5.16 -0.56
CA ASP A 284 5.70 5.95 0.57
C ASP A 284 4.50 6.59 1.28
N ARG A 285 4.37 6.32 2.58
CA ARG A 285 3.35 6.97 3.40
C ARG A 285 3.97 7.95 4.37
N ASP A 286 3.47 9.17 4.30
CA ASP A 286 3.90 10.27 5.16
C ASP A 286 3.10 10.21 6.47
N VAL A 287 3.75 9.72 7.51
CA VAL A 287 3.17 9.50 8.84
C VAL A 287 3.42 10.71 9.73
N GLY A 288 4.56 11.39 9.54
CA GLY A 288 4.88 12.65 10.21
C GLY A 288 4.14 13.85 9.63
N GLY A 289 3.97 13.87 8.30
CA GLY A 289 3.31 14.97 7.60
C GLY A 289 1.84 15.13 7.96
N LEU A 290 1.11 14.04 8.23
CA LEU A 290 -0.30 14.11 8.66
C LEU A 290 -0.44 14.72 10.06
N PHE A 291 0.39 14.31 11.02
CA PHE A 291 0.39 14.90 12.36
C PHE A 291 0.81 16.36 12.31
N TYR A 292 1.89 16.68 11.59
CA TYR A 292 2.37 18.06 11.43
C TYR A 292 1.33 18.95 10.73
N ARG A 293 0.66 18.47 9.68
CA ARG A 293 -0.43 19.19 9.00
C ARG A 293 -1.60 19.44 9.95
N ARG A 294 -2.05 18.42 10.69
CA ARG A 294 -3.13 18.58 11.68
C ARG A 294 -2.76 19.54 12.81
N LEU A 295 -1.52 19.49 13.29
CA LEU A 295 -1.00 20.44 14.28
C LEU A 295 -0.98 21.87 13.73
N MET A 296 -0.50 22.06 12.51
CA MET A 296 -0.47 23.38 11.86
C MET A 296 -1.88 23.91 11.58
N GLU A 297 -2.81 23.06 11.19
CA GLU A 297 -4.23 23.42 11.05
C GLU A 297 -4.84 23.83 12.39
N ALA A 298 -4.62 23.04 13.45
CA ALA A 298 -5.09 23.38 14.80
C ALA A 298 -4.50 24.71 15.29
N LEU A 299 -3.21 24.95 15.02
CA LEU A 299 -2.52 26.19 15.41
C LEU A 299 -3.06 27.39 14.63
N LYS A 300 -3.31 27.25 13.32
CA LYS A 300 -3.96 28.29 12.50
C LYS A 300 -5.36 28.64 13.00
N VAL A 301 -6.17 27.63 13.31
CA VAL A 301 -7.53 27.83 13.85
C VAL A 301 -7.47 28.51 15.22
N GLY A 302 -6.57 28.06 16.11
CA GLY A 302 -6.36 28.67 17.41
C GLY A 302 -5.92 30.13 17.33
N LEU A 303 -4.98 30.44 16.44
CA LEU A 303 -4.49 31.81 16.23
C LEU A 303 -5.57 32.72 15.64
N GLY A 304 -6.38 32.20 14.70
CA GLY A 304 -7.52 32.90 14.13
C GLY A 304 -8.59 33.22 15.17
N LEU A 305 -8.89 32.28 16.06
CA LEU A 305 -9.84 32.49 17.15
C LEU A 305 -9.34 33.53 18.16
N LEU A 306 -8.05 33.45 18.52
CA LEU A 306 -7.42 34.42 19.42
C LEU A 306 -7.40 35.83 18.81
N ALA A 307 -7.07 35.95 17.52
CA ALA A 307 -7.13 37.22 16.81
C ALA A 307 -8.55 37.80 16.79
N ALA A 308 -9.58 36.96 16.57
CA ALA A 308 -10.97 37.39 16.62
C ALA A 308 -11.36 37.91 18.01
N VAL A 309 -10.95 37.23 19.09
CA VAL A 309 -11.19 37.66 20.47
C VAL A 309 -10.51 39.01 20.74
N VAL A 310 -9.25 39.18 20.33
CA VAL A 310 -8.51 40.44 20.51
C VAL A 310 -9.17 41.59 19.74
N ILE A 311 -9.58 41.36 18.48
CA ILE A 311 -10.28 42.37 17.67
C ILE A 311 -11.60 42.77 18.34
N PHE A 312 -12.38 41.80 18.82
CA PHE A 312 -13.62 42.09 19.56
C PHE A 312 -13.37 42.87 20.85
N ALA A 313 -12.32 42.52 21.60
CA ALA A 313 -11.95 43.23 22.82
C ALA A 313 -11.57 44.69 22.53
N ILE A 314 -10.79 44.95 21.47
CA ILE A 314 -10.43 46.30 21.03
C ILE A 314 -11.67 47.07 20.57
N LEU A 315 -12.58 46.42 19.84
CA LEU A 315 -13.82 47.03 19.38
C LEU A 315 -14.71 47.45 20.56
N ILE A 316 -14.89 46.56 21.54
CA ILE A 316 -15.63 46.85 22.78
C ILE A 316 -14.97 48.00 23.51
N TRP A 317 -13.63 47.96 23.67
CA TRP A 317 -12.89 49.03 24.32
C TRP A 317 -13.11 50.39 23.62
N LYS A 318 -13.02 50.43 22.29
CA LYS A 318 -13.27 51.64 21.48
C LYS A 318 -14.72 52.15 21.58
N ILE A 319 -15.70 51.25 21.60
CA ILE A 319 -17.11 51.62 21.77
C ILE A 319 -17.36 52.14 23.20
N SER A 320 -16.65 51.58 24.18
CA SER A 320 -16.75 51.95 25.59
C SER A 320 -15.94 53.19 25.99
N GLU A 321 -15.14 53.77 25.08
CA GLU A 321 -14.39 55.00 25.37
C GLU A 321 -15.38 56.11 25.77
N PRO A 322 -15.34 56.60 27.03
CA PRO A 322 -16.21 57.67 27.45
C PRO A 322 -15.85 58.93 26.66
N ARG A 323 -16.82 59.46 25.90
CA ARG A 323 -16.66 60.74 25.23
C ARG A 323 -16.51 61.82 26.30
N SER A 324 -15.31 62.36 26.47
CA SER A 324 -15.11 63.57 27.24
C SER A 324 -15.83 64.70 26.50
N THR A 325 -17.02 65.07 26.96
CA THR A 325 -17.58 66.38 26.67
C THR A 325 -16.64 67.38 27.32
N SER A 326 -15.78 68.02 26.51
CA SER A 326 -14.98 69.14 26.98
C SER A 326 -15.96 70.19 27.51
N PHE A 327 -15.96 70.41 28.81
CA PHE A 327 -16.63 71.55 29.42
C PHE A 327 -16.07 72.79 28.73
N LEU A 328 -16.92 73.49 27.96
CA LEU A 328 -16.59 74.82 27.48
C LEU A 328 -16.30 75.67 28.72
N PRO A 329 -15.14 76.35 28.80
CA PRO A 329 -14.90 77.28 29.90
C PRO A 329 -16.03 78.33 29.91
N PRO A 330 -16.50 78.75 31.09
CA PRO A 330 -17.57 79.74 31.20
C PRO A 330 -17.18 81.01 30.43
N ALA A 331 -18.15 81.59 29.70
CA ALA A 331 -17.93 82.77 28.88
C ALA A 331 -17.34 83.92 29.72
N GLU A 332 -16.25 84.52 29.23
CA GLU A 332 -15.67 85.72 29.85
C GLU A 332 -16.72 86.85 29.88
N PRO A 333 -16.88 87.56 31.01
CA PRO A 333 -17.83 88.66 31.11
C PRO A 333 -17.39 89.82 30.20
N GLU A 334 -18.30 90.28 29.33
CA GLU A 334 -18.05 91.41 28.43
C GLU A 334 -17.70 92.70 29.21
N PRO A 335 -16.71 93.50 28.75
CA PRO A 335 -16.36 94.74 29.42
C PRO A 335 -17.46 95.80 29.27
N PRO A 336 -17.73 96.61 30.30
CA PRO A 336 -18.78 97.62 30.25
C PRO A 336 -18.43 98.77 29.28
N PRO A 337 -19.41 99.31 28.53
CA PRO A 337 -19.17 100.39 27.58
C PRO A 337 -18.79 101.70 28.29
N ALA A 338 -17.80 102.40 27.73
CA ALA A 338 -17.33 103.69 28.23
C ALA A 338 -18.39 104.79 28.00
N LEU A 339 -18.93 105.35 29.09
CA LEU A 339 -19.82 106.50 29.06
C LEU A 339 -19.00 107.80 28.99
N SER A 340 -19.05 108.48 27.85
CA SER A 340 -18.56 109.86 27.69
C SER A 340 -19.55 110.83 28.34
N LEU A 341 -19.19 111.34 29.51
CA LEU A 341 -19.93 112.41 30.20
C LEU A 341 -19.66 113.76 29.51
N CYS A 342 -20.42 114.09 28.47
CA CYS A 342 -20.62 115.48 28.04
C CYS A 342 -21.83 116.05 28.79
N SER A 343 -21.66 116.43 30.06
CA SER A 343 -22.72 117.13 30.80
C SER A 343 -22.77 118.60 30.40
N VAL A 344 -23.90 119.02 29.84
CA VAL A 344 -24.26 120.43 29.58
C VAL A 344 -24.33 121.23 30.89
N ASP A 345 -24.45 120.55 32.03
CA ASP A 345 -24.50 121.15 33.36
C ASP A 345 -23.14 121.58 33.93
N ASN A 346 -22.01 121.11 33.37
CA ASN A 346 -20.70 121.51 33.90
C ASN A 346 -20.37 122.98 33.59
N ALA A 347 -20.82 123.49 32.43
CA ALA A 347 -20.66 124.89 32.08
C ALA A 347 -21.51 125.83 32.96
N ARG A 348 -22.69 125.36 33.39
CA ARG A 348 -23.59 126.12 34.27
C ARG A 348 -23.04 126.17 35.69
N PHE A 349 -22.53 125.04 36.20
CA PHE A 349 -21.86 124.95 37.49
C PHE A 349 -20.62 125.85 37.56
N LEU A 350 -19.76 125.84 36.53
CA LEU A 350 -18.57 126.70 36.50
C LEU A 350 -18.90 128.20 36.42
N ARG A 351 -20.05 128.58 35.84
CA ARG A 351 -20.53 129.98 35.86
C ARG A 351 -21.01 130.39 37.25
N GLU A 352 -21.83 129.57 37.90
CA GLU A 352 -22.32 129.84 39.26
C GLU A 352 -21.16 129.92 40.26
N LEU A 353 -20.17 129.03 40.12
CA LEU A 353 -18.99 129.02 40.99
C LEU A 353 -18.12 130.28 40.81
N ARG A 354 -17.98 130.79 39.58
CA ARG A 354 -17.28 132.07 39.32
C ARG A 354 -18.04 133.27 39.89
N CYS A 355 -19.37 133.29 39.80
CA CYS A 355 -20.18 134.35 40.40
C CYS A 355 -20.08 134.36 41.93
N GLN A 356 -20.04 133.18 42.57
CA GLN A 356 -19.88 133.07 44.02
C GLN A 356 -18.51 133.54 44.50
N ILE A 357 -17.43 133.19 43.78
CA ILE A 357 -16.08 133.65 44.13
C ILE A 357 -15.95 135.18 43.99
N ALA A 358 -16.52 135.76 42.93
CA ALA A 358 -16.51 137.21 42.72
C ALA A 358 -17.33 138.00 43.75
N ALA A 359 -18.33 137.37 44.39
CA ALA A 359 -19.11 137.99 45.45
C ALA A 359 -18.40 137.94 46.83
N MET A 360 -17.32 137.16 46.96
CA MET A 360 -16.55 136.97 48.20
C MET A 360 -15.21 137.73 48.21
N SER A 361 -14.86 138.41 47.11
CA SER A 361 -13.74 139.37 46.99
C SER A 361 -14.26 140.79 46.95
#